data_AF-A0A844DNH2-F1
#
_entry.id   AF-A0A844DNH2-F1
#
_cell.length_a   1.000
_cell.length_b   1.000
_cell.length_c   1.000
_cell.angle_alpha   90.00
_cell.angle_beta   90.00
_cell.angle_gamma   90.00
#
_symmetry.space_group_name_H-M   'P 1'
#
loop_
_entity.id
_entity.type
_entity.pdbx_description
1 polymer ?
#
loop_
_entity_poly.entity_id
_entity_poly.type
_entity_poly.pdbx_seq_one_letter_code
_entity_poly.pdbx_strand_id
1 'polypeptide(L)'
;TGRIATGKGAIGTVVEESWFGYKPNSNPAPDFEEAGVELKVTPYRQTPRGIQAKERLVCDMLNYDEEYYKTFETSAFWVKCACMLLMSYEHRDGVPKVDFTIDKAVLFQFPDEDLEVIRNDWKILMDKIKAGQAHLISEGDTMYLAACPKGRNSQDTRSQPFSPIPAMKRAYSLKSSYMTQILRRYIFGDEPCEKIIKDPAALRTTSFEDWFSAKVRPYVGMSRTELKARLGVETNAKNLNELLVAAMLGVKGHLSNTEEFQKAGIQLKTIAIEPNGSIKESMSFPVMNFCAMMNETWEESALYDLLAPTKFLFIIFQKSKDGECYFQRVKFWNIPAEDLEEV
;
A
#
# COMPACT_ATOMS: atom_id res chain seq x y z
N THR A 1 21.98 -21.38 -16.41
CA THR A 1 21.64 -20.43 -17.49
C THR A 1 22.26 -19.09 -17.17
N GLY A 2 22.83 -18.35 -18.14
CA GLY A 2 23.42 -17.01 -17.88
C GLY A 2 22.41 -15.92 -17.44
N ARG A 3 21.13 -16.27 -17.32
CA ARG A 3 20.01 -15.36 -17.03
C ARG A 3 19.92 -14.91 -15.58
N ILE A 4 20.42 -15.69 -14.60
CA ILE A 4 20.40 -15.28 -13.19
C ILE A 4 21.16 -13.97 -12.98
N ALA A 5 22.18 -13.69 -13.79
CA ALA A 5 23.00 -12.49 -13.68
C ALA A 5 22.27 -11.19 -14.07
N THR A 6 21.12 -11.24 -14.77
CA THR A 6 20.52 -10.05 -15.41
C THR A 6 19.06 -9.83 -15.00
N GLY A 7 18.76 -8.68 -14.37
CA GLY A 7 17.39 -8.17 -14.18
C GLY A 7 16.74 -8.46 -12.80
N LYS A 8 15.77 -7.63 -12.41
CA LYS A 8 15.04 -7.73 -11.12
C LYS A 8 14.26 -9.05 -10.99
N GLY A 9 13.68 -9.56 -12.10
CA GLY A 9 12.88 -10.80 -12.14
C GLY A 9 13.64 -12.10 -12.43
N ALA A 10 14.98 -12.08 -12.43
CA ALA A 10 15.79 -13.21 -12.90
C ALA A 10 15.53 -14.53 -12.15
N ILE A 11 15.27 -14.45 -10.84
CA ILE A 11 15.02 -15.63 -10.00
C ILE A 11 13.66 -16.24 -10.36
N GLY A 12 12.63 -15.41 -10.54
CA GLY A 12 11.30 -15.85 -11.00
C GLY A 12 11.39 -16.63 -12.31
N THR A 13 12.06 -16.06 -13.31
CA THR A 13 12.27 -16.74 -14.61
C THR A 13 13.02 -18.06 -14.49
N VAL A 14 14.01 -18.16 -13.58
CA VAL A 14 14.71 -19.44 -13.37
C VAL A 14 13.79 -20.48 -12.74
N VAL A 15 12.95 -20.10 -11.78
CA VAL A 15 11.97 -21.02 -11.19
C VAL A 15 10.95 -21.47 -12.23
N GLU A 16 10.38 -20.55 -13.02
CA GLU A 16 9.44 -20.87 -14.12
C GLU A 16 10.04 -21.90 -15.09
N GLU A 17 11.22 -21.62 -15.64
CA GLU A 17 11.82 -22.45 -16.70
C GLU A 17 12.49 -23.73 -16.17
N SER A 18 13.20 -23.63 -15.05
CA SER A 18 14.09 -24.72 -14.61
C SER A 18 13.42 -25.64 -13.59
N TRP A 19 12.44 -25.14 -12.83
CA TRP A 19 11.70 -25.96 -11.85
C TRP A 19 10.37 -26.43 -12.41
N PHE A 20 9.57 -25.54 -13.02
CA PHE A 20 8.25 -25.88 -13.55
C PHE A 20 8.23 -26.21 -15.06
N GLY A 21 9.31 -25.90 -15.78
CA GLY A 21 9.51 -26.35 -17.15
C GLY A 21 8.74 -25.58 -18.23
N TYR A 22 8.16 -24.42 -17.91
CA TYR A 22 7.49 -23.56 -18.90
C TYR A 22 8.25 -22.26 -19.15
N LYS A 23 8.09 -21.71 -20.36
CA LYS A 23 8.73 -20.45 -20.73
C LYS A 23 7.89 -19.27 -20.25
N PRO A 24 8.52 -18.17 -19.81
CA PRO A 24 7.82 -16.91 -19.54
C PRO A 24 6.98 -16.51 -20.76
N ASN A 25 5.73 -16.17 -20.52
CA ASN A 25 4.78 -15.78 -21.55
C ASN A 25 3.92 -14.61 -21.06
N SER A 26 3.20 -13.99 -21.98
CA SER A 26 2.28 -12.88 -21.67
C SER A 26 0.83 -13.34 -21.61
N ASN A 27 0.57 -14.60 -21.22
CA ASN A 27 -0.79 -15.11 -21.10
C ASN A 27 -1.50 -14.40 -19.93
N PRO A 28 -2.70 -13.86 -20.14
CA PRO A 28 -3.52 -13.32 -19.05
C PRO A 28 -4.00 -14.40 -18.08
N ALA A 29 -4.05 -15.67 -18.48
CA ALA A 29 -4.40 -16.78 -17.60
C ALA A 29 -3.32 -17.03 -16.54
N PRO A 30 -3.67 -17.69 -15.41
CA PRO A 30 -2.69 -18.14 -14.43
C PRO A 30 -1.66 -19.10 -15.02
N ASP A 31 -0.44 -19.09 -14.48
CA ASP A 31 0.64 -19.99 -14.89
C ASP A 31 0.25 -21.48 -14.90
N PHE A 32 -0.54 -21.91 -13.91
CA PHE A 32 -1.10 -23.26 -13.81
C PHE A 32 -2.61 -23.23 -14.04
N GLU A 33 -3.02 -23.07 -15.30
CA GLU A 33 -4.41 -22.88 -15.72
C GLU A 33 -5.38 -23.97 -15.18
N GLU A 34 -4.99 -25.25 -15.25
CA GLU A 34 -5.81 -26.37 -14.74
C GLU A 34 -6.09 -26.28 -13.23
N ALA A 35 -5.16 -25.68 -12.47
CA ALA A 35 -5.29 -25.48 -11.03
C ALA A 35 -5.88 -24.10 -10.68
N GLY A 36 -5.93 -23.17 -11.63
CA GLY A 36 -6.25 -21.76 -11.39
C GLY A 36 -5.23 -21.07 -10.48
N VAL A 37 -3.95 -21.44 -10.57
CA VAL A 37 -2.88 -20.93 -9.68
C VAL A 37 -1.84 -20.16 -10.46
N GLU A 38 -1.47 -18.99 -9.97
CA GLU A 38 -0.39 -18.15 -10.51
C GLU A 38 0.89 -18.31 -9.69
N LEU A 39 2.05 -18.43 -10.35
CA LEU A 39 3.34 -18.51 -9.68
C LEU A 39 3.87 -17.10 -9.39
N LYS A 40 4.27 -16.85 -8.15
CA LYS A 40 4.94 -15.60 -7.76
C LYS A 40 6.15 -15.87 -6.88
N VAL A 41 7.32 -15.56 -7.41
CA VAL A 41 8.58 -15.65 -6.65
C VAL A 41 8.91 -14.28 -6.07
N THR A 42 8.98 -14.17 -4.75
CA THR A 42 8.97 -12.88 -4.05
C THR A 42 10.14 -12.72 -3.08
N PRO A 43 10.92 -11.62 -3.18
CA PRO A 43 12.01 -11.37 -2.24
C PRO A 43 11.53 -10.76 -0.92
N TYR A 44 12.20 -11.14 0.17
CA TYR A 44 12.12 -10.43 1.44
C TYR A 44 13.52 -10.06 1.96
N ARG A 45 13.56 -9.22 2.99
CA ARG A 45 14.78 -8.90 3.76
C ARG A 45 14.52 -9.19 5.24
N GLN A 46 15.56 -9.69 5.92
CA GLN A 46 15.60 -9.67 7.38
C GLN A 46 16.01 -8.28 7.86
N THR A 47 15.29 -7.75 8.85
CA THR A 47 15.62 -6.49 9.51
C THR A 47 15.64 -6.68 11.02
N PRO A 48 16.23 -5.75 11.80
CA PRO A 48 16.10 -5.79 13.26
C PRO A 48 14.65 -5.73 13.76
N ARG A 49 13.70 -5.32 12.91
CA ARG A 49 12.25 -5.27 13.18
C ARG A 49 11.50 -6.48 12.60
N GLY A 50 12.21 -7.54 12.23
CA GLY A 50 11.67 -8.75 11.62
C GLY A 50 11.66 -8.72 10.09
N ILE A 51 10.90 -9.64 9.49
CA ILE A 51 10.82 -9.86 8.05
C ILE A 51 10.09 -8.69 7.37
N GLN A 52 10.59 -8.25 6.21
CA GLN A 52 9.96 -7.22 5.39
C GLN A 52 10.01 -7.62 3.91
N ALA A 53 8.93 -7.41 3.16
CA ALA A 53 8.96 -7.55 1.72
C ALA A 53 9.95 -6.56 1.11
N LYS A 54 10.81 -7.01 0.20
CA LYS A 54 11.78 -6.12 -0.45
C LYS A 54 11.13 -5.20 -1.48
N GLU A 55 10.03 -5.62 -2.08
CA GLU A 55 9.36 -4.91 -3.16
C GLU A 55 7.85 -5.22 -3.20
N ARG A 56 7.10 -4.42 -3.98
CA ARG A 56 5.70 -4.68 -4.32
C ARG A 56 5.57 -5.95 -5.16
N LEU A 57 4.43 -6.63 -5.09
CA LEU A 57 4.14 -7.77 -5.97
C LEU A 57 3.42 -7.28 -7.22
N VAL A 58 4.05 -7.39 -8.39
CA VAL A 58 3.41 -7.02 -9.67
C VAL A 58 2.54 -8.18 -10.18
N CYS A 59 1.31 -7.86 -10.56
CA CYS A 59 0.30 -8.81 -11.01
C CYS A 59 0.21 -8.82 -12.55
N ASP A 60 -0.69 -8.01 -13.12
CA ASP A 60 -0.89 -7.90 -14.57
C ASP A 60 -0.98 -6.44 -15.01
N MET A 61 -0.81 -6.18 -16.30
CA MET A 61 -0.94 -4.84 -16.88
C MET A 61 -2.37 -4.31 -16.73
N LEU A 62 -2.49 -3.04 -16.32
CA LEU A 62 -3.78 -2.36 -16.27
C LEU A 62 -4.12 -1.82 -17.68
N ASN A 63 -5.07 -2.47 -18.35
CA ASN A 63 -5.56 -2.02 -19.66
C ASN A 63 -6.72 -1.02 -19.49
N TYR A 64 -6.44 0.27 -19.66
CA TYR A 64 -7.43 1.33 -19.48
C TYR A 64 -8.63 1.20 -20.44
N ASP A 65 -8.44 0.64 -21.64
CA ASP A 65 -9.47 0.55 -22.66
C ASP A 65 -10.42 -0.65 -22.47
N GLU A 66 -10.07 -1.61 -21.59
CA GLU A 66 -10.84 -2.84 -21.38
C GLU A 66 -11.33 -3.02 -19.95
N GLU A 67 -10.53 -2.60 -18.96
CA GLU A 67 -10.72 -3.06 -17.59
C GLU A 67 -11.99 -2.49 -16.94
N TYR A 68 -12.39 -1.27 -17.31
CA TYR A 68 -13.55 -0.59 -16.74
C TYR A 68 -14.91 -1.19 -17.12
N TYR A 69 -14.93 -2.08 -18.13
CA TYR A 69 -16.11 -2.84 -18.54
C TYR A 69 -16.33 -4.11 -17.70
N LYS A 70 -15.33 -4.53 -16.93
CA LYS A 70 -15.36 -5.78 -16.18
C LYS A 70 -16.02 -5.61 -14.82
N THR A 71 -16.29 -6.73 -14.16
CA THR A 71 -16.52 -6.79 -12.71
C THR A 71 -15.21 -7.06 -11.99
N PHE A 72 -15.16 -6.95 -10.67
CA PHE A 72 -13.97 -7.35 -9.91
C PHE A 72 -13.62 -8.82 -10.19
N GLU A 73 -14.60 -9.72 -10.19
CA GLU A 73 -14.41 -11.17 -10.37
C GLU A 73 -13.98 -11.55 -11.80
N THR A 74 -14.19 -10.67 -12.77
CA THR A 74 -13.77 -10.86 -14.17
C THR A 74 -12.58 -9.98 -14.55
N SER A 75 -12.06 -9.19 -13.61
CA SER A 75 -10.90 -8.30 -13.79
C SER A 75 -9.62 -9.08 -14.14
N ALA A 76 -8.71 -8.44 -14.88
CA ALA A 76 -7.40 -9.03 -15.18
C ALA A 76 -6.62 -9.37 -13.90
N PHE A 77 -6.75 -8.51 -12.88
CA PHE A 77 -6.17 -8.77 -11.57
C PHE A 77 -6.74 -10.05 -10.93
N TRP A 78 -8.06 -10.18 -10.81
CA TRP A 78 -8.68 -11.27 -10.07
C TRP A 78 -8.50 -12.61 -10.78
N VAL A 79 -8.75 -12.66 -12.09
CA VAL A 79 -8.59 -13.88 -12.89
C VAL A 79 -7.19 -14.46 -12.74
N LYS A 80 -6.17 -13.58 -12.69
CA LYS A 80 -4.78 -14.01 -12.57
C LYS A 80 -4.36 -14.29 -11.12
N CYS A 81 -4.79 -13.50 -10.14
CA CYS A 81 -4.21 -13.51 -8.79
C CYS A 81 -5.14 -14.10 -7.71
N ALA A 82 -6.32 -14.62 -8.05
CA ALA A 82 -7.27 -15.18 -7.06
C ALA A 82 -6.64 -16.27 -6.18
N CYS A 83 -5.72 -17.06 -6.73
CA CYS A 83 -4.94 -18.06 -6.01
C CYS A 83 -3.48 -18.01 -6.49
N MET A 84 -2.52 -17.86 -5.57
CA MET A 84 -1.10 -17.70 -5.91
C MET A 84 -0.22 -18.70 -5.18
N LEU A 85 0.71 -19.34 -5.87
CA LEU A 85 1.83 -20.03 -5.26
C LEU A 85 2.95 -19.02 -4.99
N LEU A 86 3.06 -18.58 -3.74
CA LEU A 86 4.09 -17.65 -3.29
C LEU A 86 5.35 -18.41 -2.88
N MET A 87 6.44 -18.22 -3.64
CA MET A 87 7.76 -18.78 -3.33
C MET A 87 8.68 -17.66 -2.83
N SER A 88 8.97 -17.65 -1.53
CA SER A 88 9.71 -16.57 -0.87
C SER A 88 11.19 -16.90 -0.70
N TYR A 89 12.05 -15.91 -0.95
CA TYR A 89 13.50 -16.02 -0.76
C TYR A 89 14.07 -14.78 -0.06
N GLU A 90 15.09 -14.98 0.77
CA GLU A 90 15.82 -13.87 1.37
C GLU A 90 16.77 -13.20 0.37
N HIS A 91 16.58 -11.89 0.13
CA HIS A 91 17.55 -11.06 -0.57
C HIS A 91 18.65 -10.60 0.38
N ARG A 92 19.89 -10.96 0.07
CA ARG A 92 21.09 -10.59 0.84
C ARG A 92 22.02 -9.73 -0.02
N ASP A 93 22.31 -8.50 0.44
CA ASP A 93 23.19 -7.58 -0.30
C ASP A 93 24.62 -8.14 -0.37
N GLY A 94 25.26 -8.01 -1.54
CA GLY A 94 26.61 -8.55 -1.79
C GLY A 94 26.67 -10.06 -2.04
N VAL A 95 25.57 -10.79 -1.93
CA VAL A 95 25.50 -12.24 -2.21
C VAL A 95 24.98 -12.47 -3.64
N PRO A 96 25.64 -13.31 -4.45
CA PRO A 96 25.16 -13.67 -5.78
C PRO A 96 23.78 -14.34 -5.76
N LYS A 97 22.91 -14.00 -6.71
CA LYS A 97 21.55 -14.56 -6.83
C LYS A 97 21.53 -16.09 -7.01
N VAL A 98 22.60 -16.68 -7.56
CA VAL A 98 22.75 -18.15 -7.68
C VAL A 98 22.77 -18.85 -6.31
N ASP A 99 23.17 -18.12 -5.27
CA ASP A 99 23.32 -18.64 -3.91
C ASP A 99 22.08 -18.37 -3.04
N PHE A 100 21.00 -17.86 -3.64
CA PHE A 100 19.73 -17.68 -2.94
C PHE A 100 18.93 -18.98 -2.94
N THR A 101 18.23 -19.24 -1.85
CA THR A 101 17.36 -20.40 -1.67
C THR A 101 15.90 -19.95 -1.56
N ILE A 102 14.98 -20.81 -1.98
CA ILE A 102 13.57 -20.64 -1.67
C ILE A 102 13.35 -21.15 -0.25
N ASP A 103 12.98 -20.25 0.65
CA ASP A 103 12.87 -20.55 2.08
C ASP A 103 11.46 -21.08 2.42
N LYS A 104 10.44 -20.61 1.70
CA LYS A 104 9.04 -21.04 1.85
C LYS A 104 8.32 -21.05 0.51
N ALA A 105 7.40 -21.99 0.34
CA ALA A 105 6.45 -22.05 -0.76
C ALA A 105 5.04 -22.24 -0.18
N VAL A 106 4.15 -21.29 -0.39
CA VAL A 106 2.81 -21.28 0.22
C VAL A 106 1.76 -20.99 -0.84
N LEU A 107 0.69 -21.79 -0.85
CA LEU A 107 -0.50 -21.49 -1.63
C LEU A 107 -1.32 -20.45 -0.86
N PHE A 108 -1.50 -19.29 -1.47
CA PHE A 108 -2.13 -18.13 -0.86
C PHE A 108 -3.43 -17.77 -1.58
N GLN A 109 -4.47 -17.55 -0.78
CA GLN A 109 -5.72 -16.93 -1.19
C GLN A 109 -5.98 -15.75 -0.26
N PHE A 110 -6.58 -14.70 -0.80
CA PHE A 110 -6.87 -13.51 -0.02
C PHE A 110 -7.91 -13.81 1.08
N PRO A 111 -7.65 -13.40 2.33
CA PRO A 111 -8.67 -13.42 3.37
C PRO A 111 -9.88 -12.55 2.98
N ASP A 112 -11.09 -12.97 3.35
CA ASP A 112 -12.34 -12.26 3.04
C ASP A 112 -12.33 -10.78 3.42
N GLU A 113 -11.69 -10.45 4.54
CA GLU A 113 -11.56 -9.07 5.01
C GLU A 113 -10.68 -8.20 4.11
N ASP A 114 -9.63 -8.77 3.55
CA ASP A 114 -8.76 -8.07 2.60
C ASP A 114 -9.44 -7.92 1.25
N LEU A 115 -10.27 -8.89 0.87
CA LEU A 115 -11.02 -8.84 -0.38
C LEU A 115 -11.97 -7.64 -0.45
N GLU A 116 -12.63 -7.27 0.65
CA GLU A 116 -13.49 -6.08 0.65
C GLU A 116 -12.68 -4.79 0.42
N VAL A 117 -11.45 -4.71 0.96
CA VAL A 117 -10.55 -3.58 0.70
C VAL A 117 -10.04 -3.59 -0.73
N ILE A 118 -9.59 -4.75 -1.22
CA ILE A 118 -9.05 -4.93 -2.58
C ILE A 118 -10.13 -4.64 -3.64
N ARG A 119 -11.39 -5.04 -3.40
CA ARG A 119 -12.53 -4.73 -4.27
C ARG A 119 -12.78 -3.22 -4.33
N ASN A 120 -12.72 -2.54 -3.19
CA ASN A 120 -12.83 -1.07 -3.12
C ASN A 120 -11.66 -0.38 -3.85
N ASP A 121 -10.43 -0.88 -3.67
CA ASP A 121 -9.25 -0.36 -4.37
C ASP A 121 -9.39 -0.49 -5.89
N TRP A 122 -9.80 -1.67 -6.37
CA TRP A 122 -10.07 -1.89 -7.79
C TRP A 122 -11.15 -0.92 -8.30
N LYS A 123 -12.22 -0.73 -7.53
CA LYS A 123 -13.28 0.22 -7.88
C LYS A 123 -12.76 1.66 -7.98
N ILE A 124 -11.91 2.12 -7.06
CA ILE A 124 -11.29 3.45 -7.11
C ILE A 124 -10.52 3.65 -8.42
N LEU A 125 -9.74 2.64 -8.84
CA LEU A 125 -9.01 2.68 -10.10
C LEU A 125 -9.96 2.75 -11.30
N MET A 126 -11.04 1.96 -11.30
CA MET A 126 -12.03 1.98 -12.38
C MET A 126 -12.79 3.29 -12.46
N ASP A 127 -13.14 3.88 -11.31
CA ASP A 127 -13.83 5.16 -11.25
C ASP A 127 -12.95 6.28 -11.82
N LYS A 128 -11.64 6.28 -11.52
CA LYS A 128 -10.69 7.22 -12.13
C LYS A 128 -10.59 7.04 -13.64
N ILE A 129 -10.54 5.79 -14.14
CA ILE A 129 -10.54 5.53 -15.59
C ILE A 129 -11.82 6.08 -16.22
N LYS A 130 -12.99 5.75 -15.67
CA LYS A 130 -14.32 6.21 -16.14
C LYS A 130 -14.48 7.73 -16.10
N ALA A 131 -13.80 8.39 -15.17
CA ALA A 131 -13.77 9.85 -15.07
C ALA A 131 -12.79 10.51 -16.08
N GLY A 132 -12.09 9.75 -16.92
CA GLY A 132 -11.07 10.26 -17.84
C GLY A 132 -9.76 10.68 -17.14
N GLN A 133 -9.55 10.19 -15.93
CA GLN A 133 -8.47 10.57 -15.02
C GLN A 133 -7.42 9.45 -14.86
N ALA A 134 -7.24 8.57 -15.86
CA ALA A 134 -6.24 7.50 -15.76
C ALA A 134 -4.80 8.06 -15.62
N HIS A 135 -4.53 9.22 -16.21
CA HIS A 135 -3.25 9.94 -16.06
C HIS A 135 -3.00 10.46 -14.63
N LEU A 136 -4.05 10.58 -13.81
CA LEU A 136 -3.98 11.02 -12.41
C LEU A 136 -4.00 9.84 -11.41
N ILE A 137 -3.94 8.60 -11.90
CA ILE A 137 -3.79 7.44 -11.02
C ILE A 137 -2.41 7.49 -10.37
N SER A 138 -2.36 7.23 -9.07
CA SER A 138 -1.14 7.12 -8.27
C SER A 138 -1.19 5.84 -7.40
N GLU A 139 -0.04 5.32 -6.97
CA GLU A 139 0.00 4.15 -6.07
C GLU A 139 -0.63 4.44 -4.70
N GLY A 140 -0.61 5.70 -4.27
CA GLY A 140 -1.16 6.17 -3.00
C GLY A 140 -2.68 6.31 -2.97
N ASP A 141 -3.36 6.23 -4.12
CA ASP A 141 -4.82 6.37 -4.19
C ASP A 141 -5.55 5.27 -3.42
N THR A 142 -5.00 4.06 -3.42
CA THR A 142 -5.61 2.85 -2.89
C THR A 142 -4.89 2.35 -1.63
N MET A 143 -5.41 1.29 -1.00
CA MET A 143 -4.90 0.72 0.25
C MET A 143 -3.95 -0.45 0.01
N TYR A 144 -4.41 -1.55 -0.58
CA TYR A 144 -3.68 -2.81 -0.73
C TYR A 144 -3.33 -3.11 -2.20
N LEU A 145 -4.30 -2.95 -3.11
CA LEU A 145 -4.14 -3.12 -4.55
C LEU A 145 -3.88 -1.77 -5.21
N ALA A 146 -2.66 -1.55 -5.68
CA ALA A 146 -2.21 -0.32 -6.32
C ALA A 146 -1.99 -0.50 -7.83
N ALA A 147 -1.89 0.62 -8.54
CA ALA A 147 -1.50 0.65 -9.95
C ALA A 147 -0.12 1.32 -10.08
N CYS A 148 0.94 0.50 -10.14
CA CYS A 148 2.32 1.00 -10.23
C CYS A 148 2.73 1.31 -11.68
N PRO A 149 3.60 2.30 -11.94
CA PRO A 149 4.12 2.54 -13.28
C PRO A 149 4.87 1.30 -13.82
N LYS A 150 4.72 1.06 -15.14
CA LYS A 150 5.42 -0.01 -15.85
C LYS A 150 5.94 0.45 -17.22
N GLY A 151 6.07 1.77 -17.40
CA GLY A 151 6.71 2.38 -18.56
C GLY A 151 8.23 2.42 -18.41
N ARG A 152 8.95 2.65 -19.52
CA ARG A 152 10.40 2.92 -19.48
C ARG A 152 10.75 4.22 -18.76
N ASN A 153 9.84 5.19 -18.81
CA ASN A 153 9.88 6.50 -18.18
C ASN A 153 8.46 7.10 -18.21
N SER A 154 8.28 8.30 -17.65
CA SER A 154 7.00 9.02 -17.65
C SER A 154 6.40 9.30 -19.03
N GLN A 155 7.20 9.28 -20.10
CA GLN A 155 6.74 9.48 -21.49
C GLN A 155 6.20 8.20 -22.14
N ASP A 156 6.42 7.03 -21.53
CA ASP A 156 5.90 5.75 -22.02
C ASP A 156 4.42 5.59 -21.65
N THR A 157 3.59 6.27 -22.43
CA THR A 157 2.16 6.41 -22.23
C THR A 157 1.33 5.51 -23.15
N ARG A 158 0.03 5.46 -22.90
CA ARG A 158 -1.00 4.83 -23.73
C ARG A 158 -2.28 5.66 -23.72
N SER A 159 -3.19 5.36 -24.65
CA SER A 159 -4.54 5.90 -24.65
C SER A 159 -5.31 5.55 -23.38
N GLN A 160 -6.34 6.34 -23.10
CA GLN A 160 -7.40 6.01 -22.15
C GLN A 160 -8.76 6.34 -22.79
N PRO A 161 -9.84 5.65 -22.39
CA PRO A 161 -11.12 5.70 -23.10
C PRO A 161 -11.90 7.02 -22.97
N PHE A 162 -11.75 7.74 -21.85
CA PHE A 162 -12.63 8.88 -21.49
C PHE A 162 -11.91 10.22 -21.43
N SER A 163 -10.73 10.33 -22.02
CA SER A 163 -9.99 11.59 -22.09
C SER A 163 -8.96 11.55 -23.22
N PRO A 164 -8.70 12.69 -23.90
CA PRO A 164 -7.65 12.77 -24.92
C PRO A 164 -6.23 12.80 -24.30
N ILE A 165 -6.11 13.00 -22.99
CA ILE A 165 -4.80 13.06 -22.31
C ILE A 165 -4.27 11.63 -22.17
N PRO A 166 -3.11 11.29 -22.75
CA PRO A 166 -2.54 9.96 -22.61
C PRO A 166 -2.10 9.72 -21.15
N ALA A 167 -2.14 8.45 -20.72
CA ALA A 167 -1.80 8.06 -19.36
C ALA A 167 -0.57 7.15 -19.37
N MET A 168 0.28 7.26 -18.34
CA MET A 168 1.40 6.33 -18.15
C MET A 168 0.92 4.88 -18.12
N LYS A 169 1.72 3.97 -18.67
CA LYS A 169 1.44 2.54 -18.56
C LYS A 169 1.56 2.10 -17.10
N ARG A 170 0.53 1.45 -16.57
CA ARG A 170 0.51 0.91 -15.21
C ARG A 170 0.24 -0.59 -15.19
N ALA A 171 0.67 -1.23 -14.11
CA ALA A 171 0.33 -2.61 -13.77
C ALA A 171 -0.35 -2.65 -12.40
N TYR A 172 -1.27 -3.58 -12.22
CA TYR A 172 -1.74 -3.95 -10.90
C TYR A 172 -0.59 -4.45 -10.05
N SER A 173 -0.59 -4.06 -8.78
CA SER A 173 0.39 -4.53 -7.82
C SER A 173 -0.17 -4.58 -6.40
N LEU A 174 0.25 -5.55 -5.61
CA LEU A 174 0.05 -5.51 -4.17
C LEU A 174 1.19 -4.72 -3.52
N LYS A 175 0.85 -3.76 -2.66
CA LYS A 175 1.84 -2.91 -2.00
C LYS A 175 2.85 -3.74 -1.19
N SER A 176 4.08 -3.25 -1.10
CA SER A 176 5.14 -3.90 -0.30
C SER A 176 4.78 -4.00 1.19
N SER A 177 4.01 -3.04 1.72
CA SER A 177 3.43 -3.09 3.06
C SER A 177 2.47 -4.28 3.23
N TYR A 178 1.61 -4.52 2.25
CA TYR A 178 0.69 -5.66 2.24
C TYR A 178 1.45 -6.98 2.11
N MET A 179 2.42 -7.04 1.20
CA MET A 179 3.29 -8.21 1.04
C MET A 179 4.09 -8.53 2.32
N THR A 180 4.51 -7.50 3.07
CA THR A 180 5.16 -7.69 4.37
C THR A 180 4.22 -8.37 5.36
N GLN A 181 2.95 -7.98 5.38
CA GLN A 181 1.96 -8.63 6.24
C GLN A 181 1.64 -10.06 5.78
N ILE A 182 1.62 -10.33 4.47
CA ILE A 182 1.50 -11.71 3.96
C ILE A 182 2.67 -12.57 4.45
N LEU A 183 3.90 -12.08 4.29
CA LEU A 183 5.10 -12.78 4.75
C LEU A 183 5.02 -13.11 6.23
N ARG A 184 4.75 -12.10 7.07
CA ARG A 184 4.70 -12.26 8.52
C ARG A 184 3.59 -13.21 8.95
N ARG A 185 2.37 -13.06 8.44
CA ARG A 185 1.20 -13.77 8.98
C ARG A 185 0.94 -15.13 8.35
N TYR A 186 1.13 -15.24 7.04
CA TYR A 186 0.71 -16.43 6.28
C TYR A 186 1.88 -17.30 5.82
N ILE A 187 3.09 -16.75 5.73
CA ILE A 187 4.27 -17.50 5.23
C ILE A 187 5.18 -17.92 6.39
N PHE A 188 5.50 -17.00 7.31
CA PHE A 188 6.42 -17.25 8.41
C PHE A 188 5.74 -17.38 9.80
N GLY A 189 4.52 -16.88 9.96
CA GLY A 189 3.63 -17.20 11.10
C GLY A 189 3.87 -16.40 12.39
N ASP A 190 3.92 -15.07 12.32
CA ASP A 190 3.97 -14.13 13.45
C ASP A 190 2.59 -13.89 14.12
N GLU A 191 2.59 -13.31 15.33
CA GLU A 191 1.39 -13.00 16.12
C GLU A 191 0.38 -12.05 15.43
N PRO A 192 -0.92 -12.17 15.73
CA PRO A 192 -1.96 -11.31 15.18
C PRO A 192 -1.82 -9.85 15.62
N CYS A 193 -2.09 -8.91 14.71
CA CYS A 193 -2.18 -7.49 15.06
C CYS A 193 -3.62 -7.11 15.46
N GLU A 194 -3.77 -6.04 16.24
CA GLU A 194 -5.09 -5.47 16.54
C GLU A 194 -5.76 -4.94 15.26
N LYS A 195 -6.99 -5.35 15.01
CA LYS A 195 -7.80 -4.90 13.85
C LYS A 195 -8.63 -3.67 14.20
N ILE A 196 -8.78 -2.72 13.30
CA ILE A 196 -9.74 -1.63 13.42
C ILE A 196 -11.13 -2.12 12.97
N ILE A 197 -11.19 -2.81 11.83
CA ILE A 197 -12.40 -3.37 11.26
C ILE A 197 -12.63 -4.74 11.89
N LYS A 198 -13.68 -4.83 12.72
CA LYS A 198 -14.06 -6.08 13.38
C LYS A 198 -15.01 -6.94 12.55
N ASP A 199 -15.79 -6.30 11.69
CA ASP A 199 -16.72 -6.93 10.77
C ASP A 199 -16.42 -6.45 9.33
N PRO A 200 -15.89 -7.32 8.46
CA PRO A 200 -15.61 -6.99 7.06
C PRO A 200 -16.82 -6.48 6.29
N ALA A 201 -18.04 -6.88 6.67
CA ALA A 201 -19.25 -6.42 5.99
C ALA A 201 -19.42 -4.89 6.08
N ALA A 202 -18.78 -4.23 7.06
CA ALA A 202 -18.77 -2.79 7.20
C ALA A 202 -18.14 -2.05 6.01
N LEU A 203 -17.31 -2.71 5.19
CA LEU A 203 -16.63 -2.12 4.03
C LEU A 203 -17.29 -2.42 2.68
N ARG A 204 -18.43 -3.14 2.66
CA ARG A 204 -19.13 -3.47 1.41
C ARG A 204 -19.73 -2.26 0.71
N THR A 205 -20.07 -1.22 1.47
CA THR A 205 -20.78 -0.03 0.98
C THR A 205 -19.97 1.26 1.12
N THR A 206 -18.76 1.18 1.70
CA THR A 206 -17.93 2.35 1.98
C THR A 206 -16.45 1.97 1.99
N SER A 207 -15.57 2.94 1.71
CA SER A 207 -14.14 2.73 1.81
C SER A 207 -13.68 2.71 3.27
N PHE A 208 -12.50 2.16 3.54
CA PHE A 208 -11.89 2.25 4.87
C PHE A 208 -11.72 3.72 5.33
N GLU A 209 -11.33 4.62 4.43
CA GLU A 209 -11.11 6.03 4.72
C GLU A 209 -12.39 6.75 5.13
N ASP A 210 -13.48 6.50 4.40
CA ASP A 210 -14.80 7.08 4.68
C ASP A 210 -15.37 6.51 5.98
N TRP A 211 -15.25 5.19 6.18
CA TRP A 211 -15.65 4.54 7.43
C TRP A 211 -14.89 5.14 8.62
N PHE A 212 -13.57 5.27 8.52
CA PHE A 212 -12.70 5.82 9.55
C PHE A 212 -13.11 7.27 9.87
N SER A 213 -13.31 8.08 8.83
CA SER A 213 -13.72 9.48 8.97
C SER A 213 -15.10 9.59 9.63
N ALA A 214 -16.05 8.73 9.27
CA ALA A 214 -17.37 8.68 9.88
C ALA A 214 -17.32 8.30 11.38
N LYS A 215 -16.41 7.41 11.78
CA LYS A 215 -16.24 6.99 13.18
C LYS A 215 -15.68 8.09 14.08
N VAL A 216 -14.77 8.93 13.56
CA VAL A 216 -14.16 10.01 14.36
C VAL A 216 -14.95 11.32 14.28
N ARG A 217 -15.81 11.49 13.27
CA ARG A 217 -16.62 12.71 13.07
C ARG A 217 -17.41 13.18 14.31
N PRO A 218 -18.04 12.31 15.13
CA PRO A 218 -18.80 12.74 16.30
C PRO A 218 -17.98 13.48 17.38
N TYR A 219 -16.65 13.39 17.31
CA TYR A 219 -15.72 13.99 18.26
C TYR A 219 -15.19 15.35 17.82
N VAL A 220 -15.48 15.77 16.59
CA VAL A 220 -15.03 17.05 16.04
C VAL A 220 -15.51 18.21 16.91
N GLY A 221 -14.60 19.13 17.22
CA GLY A 221 -14.85 20.29 18.07
C GLY A 221 -14.63 20.05 19.57
N MET A 222 -14.43 18.81 20.01
CA MET A 222 -14.14 18.53 21.43
C MET A 222 -12.68 18.85 21.77
N SER A 223 -12.46 19.40 22.96
CA SER A 223 -11.15 19.60 23.57
C SER A 223 -10.50 18.27 23.96
N ARG A 224 -9.17 18.23 24.10
CA ARG A 224 -8.47 17.05 24.66
C ARG A 224 -9.03 16.65 26.02
N THR A 225 -9.40 17.64 26.85
CA THR A 225 -9.96 17.41 28.17
C THR A 225 -11.31 16.68 28.10
N GLU A 226 -12.23 17.14 27.23
CA GLU A 226 -13.51 16.46 27.00
C GLU A 226 -13.32 15.06 26.40
N LEU A 227 -12.40 14.92 25.44
CA LEU A 227 -12.10 13.63 24.81
C LEU A 227 -11.54 12.63 25.82
N LYS A 228 -10.61 13.04 26.68
CA LYS A 228 -10.07 12.19 27.75
C LYS A 228 -11.17 11.68 28.67
N ALA A 229 -12.04 12.57 29.13
CA ALA A 229 -13.16 12.20 30.01
C ALA A 229 -14.15 11.26 29.31
N ARG A 230 -14.51 11.56 28.05
CA ARG A 230 -15.48 10.78 27.28
C ARG A 230 -14.97 9.38 26.89
N LEU A 231 -13.68 9.26 26.59
CA LEU A 231 -13.06 8.03 26.11
C LEU A 231 -12.36 7.24 27.23
N GLY A 232 -12.34 7.74 28.47
CA GLY A 232 -11.66 7.10 29.59
C GLY A 232 -10.14 7.05 29.44
N VAL A 233 -9.54 8.07 28.81
CA VAL A 233 -8.09 8.11 28.53
C VAL A 233 -7.36 8.88 29.65
N GLU A 234 -6.64 8.15 30.50
CA GLU A 234 -5.93 8.68 31.67
C GLU A 234 -4.42 8.82 31.43
N THR A 235 -4.00 9.54 30.39
CA THR A 235 -2.57 9.78 30.11
C THR A 235 -2.28 11.20 29.68
N ASN A 236 -1.03 11.62 29.86
CA ASN A 236 -0.46 12.89 29.39
C ASN A 236 0.78 12.65 28.49
N ALA A 237 0.87 11.47 27.86
CA ALA A 237 1.96 11.12 26.98
C ALA A 237 2.11 12.10 25.80
N LYS A 238 3.33 12.21 25.25
CA LYS A 238 3.62 13.11 24.12
C LYS A 238 2.78 12.83 22.87
N ASN A 239 2.32 11.59 22.69
CA ASN A 239 1.47 11.15 21.60
C ASN A 239 -0.03 11.11 21.95
N LEU A 240 -0.49 11.90 22.94
CA LEU A 240 -1.88 11.92 23.40
C LEU A 240 -2.90 12.03 22.26
N ASN A 241 -2.66 12.87 21.25
CA ASN A 241 -3.59 13.06 20.14
C ASN A 241 -3.81 11.77 19.33
N GLU A 242 -2.76 10.97 19.12
CA GLU A 242 -2.88 9.65 18.49
C GLU A 242 -3.71 8.71 19.34
N LEU A 243 -3.44 8.66 20.66
CA LEU A 243 -4.15 7.79 21.59
C LEU A 243 -5.64 8.14 21.70
N LEU A 244 -5.99 9.44 21.64
CA LEU A 244 -7.38 9.87 21.61
C LEU A 244 -8.08 9.36 20.36
N VAL A 245 -7.48 9.47 19.18
CA VAL A 245 -8.07 8.96 17.93
C VAL A 245 -8.13 7.42 17.94
N ALA A 246 -7.13 6.74 18.49
CA ALA A 246 -7.18 5.29 18.69
C ALA A 246 -8.39 4.88 19.56
N ALA A 247 -8.59 5.59 20.68
CA ALA A 247 -9.71 5.35 21.57
C ALA A 247 -11.08 5.67 20.93
N MET A 248 -11.18 6.67 20.05
CA MET A 248 -12.41 6.93 19.27
C MET A 248 -12.83 5.73 18.41
N LEU A 249 -11.85 4.91 17.99
CA LEU A 249 -12.04 3.71 17.17
C LEU A 249 -12.12 2.42 17.99
N GLY A 250 -12.02 2.52 19.33
CA GLY A 250 -11.99 1.36 20.21
C GLY A 250 -10.69 0.55 20.14
N VAL A 251 -9.60 1.16 19.66
CA VAL A 251 -8.26 0.56 19.58
C VAL A 251 -7.52 0.84 20.90
N LYS A 252 -6.93 -0.20 21.49
CA LYS A 252 -6.19 -0.07 22.76
C LYS A 252 -4.74 0.35 22.56
N GLY A 253 -4.13 -0.06 21.44
CA GLY A 253 -2.74 0.24 21.10
C GLY A 253 -2.56 1.49 20.23
N HIS A 254 -1.41 1.54 19.57
CA HIS A 254 -1.11 2.54 18.55
C HIS A 254 -1.82 2.20 17.24
N LEU A 255 -2.42 3.20 16.60
CA LEU A 255 -3.07 3.03 15.30
C LEU A 255 -2.09 2.52 14.25
N SER A 256 -0.84 2.98 14.29
CA SER A 256 0.21 2.53 13.39
C SER A 256 0.49 1.02 13.47
N ASN A 257 0.19 0.37 14.60
CA ASN A 257 0.38 -1.08 14.78
C ASN A 257 -0.85 -1.90 14.39
N THR A 258 -1.94 -1.25 14.01
CA THR A 258 -3.15 -1.96 13.58
C THR A 258 -2.96 -2.60 12.21
N GLU A 259 -3.70 -3.67 11.98
CA GLU A 259 -3.62 -4.47 10.77
C GLU A 259 -3.79 -3.65 9.49
N GLU A 260 -4.83 -2.82 9.42
CA GLU A 260 -5.17 -2.04 8.24
C GLU A 260 -4.10 -0.99 7.93
N PHE A 261 -3.54 -0.36 8.97
CA PHE A 261 -2.44 0.60 8.82
C PHE A 261 -1.16 -0.07 8.32
N GLN A 262 -0.82 -1.22 8.90
CA GLN A 262 0.36 -1.99 8.52
C GLN A 262 0.23 -2.56 7.10
N LYS A 263 -0.95 -3.05 6.71
CA LYS A 263 -1.24 -3.56 5.37
C LYS A 263 -1.21 -2.46 4.31
N ALA A 264 -1.85 -1.32 4.58
CA ALA A 264 -1.89 -0.20 3.62
C ALA A 264 -0.64 0.69 3.63
N GLY A 265 0.26 0.50 4.60
CA GLY A 265 1.43 1.37 4.76
C GLY A 265 1.05 2.80 5.16
N ILE A 266 -0.01 2.97 5.95
CA ILE A 266 -0.47 4.30 6.36
C ILE A 266 0.53 4.94 7.33
N GLN A 267 0.99 6.15 6.98
CA GLN A 267 1.84 6.97 7.82
C GLN A 267 1.01 7.97 8.62
N LEU A 268 0.88 7.74 9.92
CA LEU A 268 0.16 8.63 10.82
C LEU A 268 1.01 9.85 11.17
N LYS A 269 0.42 11.04 11.05
CA LYS A 269 1.05 12.31 11.41
C LYS A 269 0.05 13.17 12.18
N THR A 270 0.47 13.64 13.35
CA THR A 270 -0.33 14.59 14.14
C THR A 270 0.09 16.00 13.76
N ILE A 271 -0.88 16.86 13.45
CA ILE A 271 -0.68 18.28 13.15
C ILE A 271 -1.37 19.09 14.24
N ALA A 272 -0.59 19.92 14.95
CA ALA A 272 -1.11 20.91 15.87
C ALA A 272 -1.01 22.30 15.22
N ILE A 273 -2.17 22.90 14.97
CA ILE A 273 -2.28 24.26 14.42
C ILE A 273 -2.27 25.24 15.59
N GLU A 274 -1.43 26.28 15.50
CA GLU A 274 -1.34 27.33 16.51
C GLU A 274 -2.54 28.30 16.43
N PRO A 275 -2.84 29.10 17.47
CA PRO A 275 -4.01 30.00 17.48
C PRO A 275 -4.07 31.01 16.32
N ASN A 276 -2.93 31.31 15.70
CA ASN A 276 -2.80 32.18 14.52
C ASN A 276 -2.96 31.44 13.17
N GLY A 277 -3.24 30.14 13.19
CA GLY A 277 -3.38 29.30 12.00
C GLY A 277 -2.07 28.70 11.46
N SER A 278 -0.91 29.00 12.06
CA SER A 278 0.37 28.47 11.58
C SER A 278 0.66 27.06 12.09
N ILE A 279 1.40 26.27 11.30
CA ILE A 279 1.96 24.98 11.73
C ILE A 279 3.46 25.20 11.99
N LYS A 280 3.92 24.90 13.21
CA LYS A 280 5.31 25.17 13.60
C LYS A 280 6.27 24.06 13.20
N GLU A 281 5.80 22.81 13.19
CA GLU A 281 6.63 21.63 12.98
C GLU A 281 6.51 21.14 11.54
N SER A 282 7.63 21.15 10.82
CA SER A 282 7.73 20.48 9.52
C SER A 282 7.75 18.97 9.70
N MET A 283 7.25 18.24 8.70
CA MET A 283 7.38 16.78 8.67
C MET A 283 8.81 16.39 8.29
N SER A 284 9.40 15.47 9.05
CA SER A 284 10.71 14.90 8.72
C SER A 284 10.59 13.75 7.73
N PHE A 285 11.55 13.68 6.81
CA PHE A 285 11.79 12.53 5.96
C PHE A 285 12.74 11.53 6.64
N PRO A 286 12.71 10.24 6.27
CA PRO A 286 13.75 9.29 6.63
C PRO A 286 15.14 9.79 6.22
N VAL A 287 16.18 9.27 6.89
CA VAL A 287 17.57 9.57 6.53
C VAL A 287 17.84 9.05 5.12
N MET A 288 18.30 9.94 4.24
CA MET A 288 18.64 9.60 2.86
C MET A 288 20.14 9.31 2.73
N ASN A 289 20.49 8.29 1.94
CA ASN A 289 21.88 8.02 1.58
C ASN A 289 22.25 8.82 0.33
N PHE A 290 22.91 9.96 0.52
CA PHE A 290 23.29 10.85 -0.58
C PHE A 290 24.19 10.19 -1.63
N CYS A 291 25.09 9.28 -1.24
CA CYS A 291 25.97 8.60 -2.20
C CYS A 291 25.20 7.62 -3.09
N ALA A 292 24.19 6.93 -2.54
CA ALA A 292 23.31 6.06 -3.33
C ALA A 292 22.47 6.88 -4.31
N MET A 293 21.89 7.99 -3.81
CA MET A 293 21.02 8.89 -4.57
C MET A 293 21.65 9.43 -5.86
N MET A 294 22.97 9.64 -5.91
CA MET A 294 23.65 10.10 -7.13
C MET A 294 23.52 9.14 -8.32
N ASN A 295 23.20 7.88 -8.08
CA ASN A 295 23.12 6.84 -9.11
C ASN A 295 21.69 6.31 -9.32
N GLU A 296 20.69 6.93 -8.68
CA GLU A 296 19.28 6.55 -8.79
C GLU A 296 18.61 7.31 -9.96
N THR A 297 17.70 6.67 -10.67
CA THR A 297 16.71 7.37 -11.52
C THR A 297 15.49 7.71 -10.67
N TRP A 298 14.69 8.71 -11.06
CA TRP A 298 13.53 9.13 -10.28
C TRP A 298 12.61 7.97 -9.91
N GLU A 299 12.18 7.19 -10.90
CA GLU A 299 11.23 6.07 -10.73
C GLU A 299 11.82 4.85 -10.01
N GLU A 300 13.14 4.82 -9.81
CA GLU A 300 13.84 3.79 -9.03
C GLU A 300 14.47 4.35 -7.75
N SER A 301 14.17 5.60 -7.41
CA SER A 301 14.77 6.28 -6.27
C SER A 301 14.12 5.88 -4.96
N ALA A 302 14.91 5.93 -3.89
CA ALA A 302 14.41 5.68 -2.53
C ALA A 302 13.33 6.70 -2.12
N LEU A 303 13.37 7.91 -2.69
CA LEU A 303 12.38 8.95 -2.42
C LEU A 303 11.05 8.65 -3.11
N TYR A 304 11.07 8.21 -4.37
CA TYR A 304 9.86 7.81 -5.09
C TYR A 304 9.18 6.62 -4.41
N ASP A 305 9.95 5.58 -4.07
CA ASP A 305 9.43 4.40 -3.37
C ASP A 305 8.90 4.73 -1.97
N LEU A 306 9.36 5.82 -1.35
CA LEU A 306 8.78 6.35 -0.13
C LEU A 306 7.49 7.12 -0.38
N LEU A 307 7.46 8.03 -1.36
CA LEU A 307 6.36 8.97 -1.56
C LEU A 307 5.18 8.35 -2.30
N ALA A 308 5.44 7.70 -3.42
CA ALA A 308 4.43 7.24 -4.36
C ALA A 308 3.40 6.27 -3.74
N PRO A 309 3.78 5.24 -2.96
CA PRO A 309 2.82 4.31 -2.37
C PRO A 309 2.26 4.79 -1.02
N THR A 310 2.87 5.81 -0.40
CA THR A 310 2.53 6.21 0.97
C THR A 310 1.21 6.97 1.02
N LYS A 311 0.34 6.50 1.92
CA LYS A 311 -0.87 7.20 2.31
C LYS A 311 -0.67 7.78 3.71
N PHE A 312 -0.81 9.09 3.86
CA PHE A 312 -0.74 9.77 5.14
C PHE A 312 -2.12 9.87 5.76
N LEU A 313 -2.17 9.69 7.08
CA LEU A 313 -3.31 10.11 7.89
C LEU A 313 -2.89 11.30 8.75
N PHE A 314 -3.43 12.47 8.43
CA PHE A 314 -3.26 13.67 9.24
C PHE A 314 -4.32 13.73 10.33
N ILE A 315 -3.90 13.75 11.59
CA ILE A 315 -4.75 14.01 12.76
C ILE A 315 -4.58 15.47 13.14
N ILE A 316 -5.62 16.27 12.97
CA ILE A 316 -5.53 17.73 13.09
C ILE A 316 -6.17 18.19 14.40
N PHE A 317 -5.38 18.87 15.22
CA PHE A 317 -5.81 19.59 16.41
C PHE A 317 -5.51 21.08 16.28
N GLN A 318 -6.40 21.92 16.77
CA GLN A 318 -6.23 23.38 16.81
C GLN A 318 -6.03 23.82 18.26
N LYS A 319 -4.93 24.54 18.52
CA LYS A 319 -4.68 25.19 19.81
C LYS A 319 -5.53 26.45 19.93
N SER A 320 -6.11 26.65 21.10
CA SER A 320 -6.74 27.89 21.52
C SER A 320 -5.74 28.80 22.26
N LYS A 321 -6.13 30.06 22.52
CA LYS A 321 -5.25 31.07 23.14
C LYS A 321 -4.85 30.71 24.57
N ASP A 322 -5.68 29.95 25.26
CA ASP A 322 -5.48 29.38 26.60
C ASP A 322 -4.63 28.10 26.60
N GLY A 323 -4.20 27.61 25.43
CA GLY A 323 -3.29 26.46 25.30
C GLY A 323 -3.98 25.08 25.24
N GLU A 324 -5.32 25.05 25.31
CA GLU A 324 -6.09 23.83 25.08
C GLU A 324 -6.07 23.46 23.58
N CYS A 325 -6.20 22.17 23.25
CA CYS A 325 -6.28 21.71 21.87
C CYS A 325 -7.63 21.07 21.58
N TYR A 326 -8.20 21.41 20.44
CA TYR A 326 -9.51 20.94 19.98
C TYR A 326 -9.33 20.06 18.75
N PHE A 327 -9.91 18.86 18.78
CA PHE A 327 -9.88 17.95 17.64
C PHE A 327 -10.69 18.55 16.48
N GLN A 328 -10.06 18.74 15.33
CA GLN A 328 -10.70 19.37 14.18
C GLN A 328 -11.21 18.34 13.18
N ARG A 329 -10.33 17.44 12.75
CA ARG A 329 -10.63 16.42 11.74
C ARG A 329 -9.45 15.46 11.59
N VAL A 330 -9.72 14.39 10.86
CA VAL A 330 -8.67 13.62 10.19
C VAL A 330 -8.71 13.86 8.69
N LYS A 331 -7.58 13.65 8.02
CA LYS A 331 -7.48 13.72 6.56
C LYS A 331 -6.52 12.66 6.05
N PHE A 332 -7.05 11.73 5.26
CA PHE A 332 -6.22 10.88 4.41
C PHE A 332 -5.72 11.71 3.23
N TRP A 333 -4.44 11.56 2.92
CA TRP A 333 -3.78 12.27 1.84
C TRP A 333 -2.59 11.47 1.32
N ASN A 334 -2.42 11.44 0.01
CA ASN A 334 -1.22 10.98 -0.66
C ASN A 334 -0.77 12.10 -1.60
N ILE A 335 0.51 12.06 -1.99
CA ILE A 335 1.03 13.02 -2.95
C ILE A 335 0.26 12.91 -4.27
N PRO A 336 -0.25 14.03 -4.83
CA PRO A 336 -0.86 14.05 -6.13
C PRO A 336 0.08 13.50 -7.20
N ALA A 337 -0.47 12.84 -8.23
CA ALA A 337 0.34 12.30 -9.32
C ALA A 337 1.12 13.40 -10.05
N GLU A 338 0.53 14.59 -10.22
CA GLU A 338 1.18 15.74 -10.86
C GLU A 338 2.40 16.20 -10.04
N ASP A 339 2.22 16.46 -8.74
CA ASP A 339 3.31 16.86 -7.82
C ASP A 339 4.44 15.82 -7.75
N LEU A 340 4.11 14.52 -7.89
CA LEU A 340 5.10 13.44 -7.85
C LEU A 340 5.96 13.40 -9.12
N GLU A 341 5.43 13.82 -10.27
CA GLU A 341 6.15 13.80 -11.55
C GLU A 341 6.86 15.13 -11.85
N GLU A 342 6.69 16.17 -11.03
CA GLU A 342 7.42 17.44 -11.12
C GLU A 342 8.82 17.42 -10.47
N VAL A 343 9.16 16.34 -9.74
CA VAL A 343 10.38 16.25 -8.90
C VAL A 343 11.65 15.93 -9.69
#